data_AF-A0A4U6QJI3-F1
#
_entry.id   AF-A0A4U6QJI3-F1
#
_cell.length_a   1.000
_cell.length_b   1.000
_cell.length_c   1.000
_cell.angle_alpha   90.00
_cell.angle_beta   90.00
_cell.angle_gamma   90.00
#
_symmetry.space_group_name_H-M   'P 1'
#
loop_
_entity.id
_entity.type
_entity.pdbx_description
1 polymer ?
#
loop_
_entity_poly.entity_id
_entity_poly.type
_entity_poly.pdbx_seq_one_letter_code
_entity_poly.pdbx_strand_id
1 'polypeptide(L)'
;MSHPTPAAPWSRPSNQHPYRRGPLLPMTLAAACALVVGTAGCGGTAAPATPAAASGTSAVSSATAPSSPPVGQAACDAGLTVTATALSYPGSGPLDTTPSGEALAAWADRMQAPLAGFRALAPAELGPDIDTLAAARQQAAGGQPLDLSDPALGAASTAVDQWMWDACGFPRLAATNSPTGLAGVPDTLPPGPISVSFENADGGTGFVLLLARVHDDVTLTVDDLIANRVDLATQATIVMAASPGPDGQPARSSTRLTPGRYAVVSPQGAPPEFAGYHATVITVA
;
A
#
# COMPACT_ATOMS: atom_id res chain seq x y z
N MET A 1 -71.64 0.18 -0.90
CA MET A 1 -70.78 0.44 0.28
C MET A 1 -69.71 -0.61 0.30
N SER A 2 -68.53 -0.29 -0.24
CA SER A 2 -67.41 -1.22 -0.34
C SER A 2 -66.20 -0.53 0.29
N HIS A 3 -65.71 -1.08 1.40
CA HIS A 3 -64.49 -0.63 2.06
C HIS A 3 -63.26 -1.24 1.36
N PRO A 4 -62.17 -0.48 1.15
CA PRO A 4 -60.92 -1.04 0.68
C PRO A 4 -60.13 -1.67 1.85
N THR A 5 -59.57 -2.85 1.59
CA THR A 5 -58.69 -3.62 2.47
C THR A 5 -57.29 -2.97 2.56
N PRO A 6 -56.65 -2.89 3.74
CA PRO A 6 -55.29 -2.34 3.85
C PRO A 6 -54.23 -3.34 3.39
N ALA A 7 -53.21 -2.83 2.69
CA ALA A 7 -52.05 -3.58 2.22
C ALA A 7 -51.09 -3.94 3.38
N ALA A 8 -50.52 -5.15 3.31
CA ALA A 8 -49.58 -5.70 4.29
C ALA A 8 -48.17 -5.06 4.20
N PRO A 9 -47.39 -5.03 5.29
CA PRO A 9 -46.04 -4.47 5.33
C PRO A 9 -45.01 -5.41 4.68
N TRP A 10 -44.05 -4.81 3.98
CA TRP A 10 -42.94 -5.47 3.30
C TRP A 10 -41.94 -6.05 4.31
N SER A 11 -41.84 -7.38 4.34
CA SER A 11 -40.77 -8.11 5.01
C SER A 11 -39.46 -7.95 4.25
N ARG A 12 -38.39 -7.51 4.93
CA ARG A 12 -37.03 -7.46 4.37
C ARG A 12 -36.52 -8.90 4.13
N PRO A 13 -35.90 -9.20 2.97
CA PRO A 13 -35.20 -10.47 2.80
C PRO A 13 -33.90 -10.47 3.63
N SER A 14 -33.80 -11.46 4.51
CA SER A 14 -32.57 -11.85 5.19
C SER A 14 -31.63 -12.53 4.21
N ASN A 15 -30.59 -11.81 3.75
CA ASN A 15 -29.46 -12.40 3.03
C ASN A 15 -28.57 -13.17 4.02
N GLN A 16 -28.96 -14.40 4.33
CA GLN A 16 -28.06 -15.41 4.86
C GLN A 16 -27.77 -16.40 3.73
N HIS A 17 -26.64 -16.23 3.05
CA HIS A 17 -26.11 -17.28 2.18
C HIS A 17 -25.34 -18.30 3.04
N PRO A 18 -25.71 -19.59 3.02
CA PRO A 18 -24.93 -20.63 3.66
C PRO A 18 -23.71 -20.97 2.79
N TYR A 19 -22.53 -20.51 3.19
CA TYR A 19 -21.27 -20.98 2.60
C TYR A 19 -21.06 -22.46 2.94
N ARG A 20 -21.01 -23.30 1.89
CA ARG A 20 -20.63 -24.72 1.98
C ARG A 20 -19.16 -24.81 2.40
N ARG A 21 -18.92 -25.35 3.60
CA ARG A 21 -17.61 -25.78 4.09
C ARG A 21 -17.08 -26.93 3.21
N GLY A 22 -16.05 -26.66 2.41
CA GLY A 22 -15.19 -27.70 1.83
C GLY A 22 -14.13 -28.15 2.85
N PRO A 23 -13.60 -29.38 2.74
CA PRO A 23 -12.66 -29.92 3.72
C PRO A 23 -11.28 -29.25 3.63
N LEU A 24 -10.79 -28.83 4.80
CA LEU A 24 -9.46 -28.27 5.05
C LEU A 24 -8.38 -29.36 4.87
N LEU A 25 -7.39 -29.10 4.03
CA LEU A 25 -6.12 -29.81 4.01
C LEU A 25 -5.14 -29.14 5.00
N PRO A 26 -4.47 -29.89 5.89
CA PRO A 26 -3.56 -29.32 6.87
C PRO A 26 -2.23 -28.89 6.22
N MET A 27 -1.92 -27.59 6.32
CA MET A 27 -0.62 -27.03 5.99
C MET A 27 0.35 -27.28 7.15
N THR A 28 1.33 -28.17 6.95
CA THR A 28 2.39 -28.47 7.91
C THR A 28 3.45 -27.37 7.90
N LEU A 29 3.57 -26.66 9.03
CA LEU A 29 4.63 -25.69 9.33
C LEU A 29 5.91 -26.46 9.73
N ALA A 30 6.99 -26.33 8.96
CA ALA A 30 8.30 -26.84 9.33
C ALA A 30 9.14 -25.73 9.96
N ALA A 31 9.31 -25.80 11.28
CA ALA A 31 10.21 -24.95 12.06
C ALA A 31 11.66 -25.40 11.87
N ALA A 32 12.53 -24.47 11.46
CA ALA A 32 13.98 -24.67 11.49
C ALA A 32 14.61 -23.66 12.47
N CYS A 33 14.95 -24.17 13.65
CA CYS A 33 15.83 -23.50 14.61
C CYS A 33 17.25 -23.41 14.06
N ALA A 34 17.87 -22.24 14.18
CA ALA A 34 19.33 -22.10 14.20
C ALA A 34 19.75 -21.04 15.23
N LEU A 35 20.16 -21.52 16.41
CA LEU A 35 21.00 -20.81 17.37
C LEU A 35 22.46 -20.84 16.89
N VAL A 36 23.22 -19.73 17.02
CA VAL A 36 24.65 -19.63 17.42
C VAL A 36 24.98 -18.13 17.67
N VAL A 37 25.12 -17.63 18.92
CA VAL A 37 26.32 -17.39 19.79
C VAL A 37 27.18 -16.12 19.50
N GLY A 38 27.31 -15.29 20.55
CA GLY A 38 28.52 -14.55 21.00
C GLY A 38 28.71 -13.12 20.42
N THR A 39 29.27 -12.11 21.10
CA THR A 39 29.82 -11.86 22.45
C THR A 39 30.09 -10.34 22.60
N ALA A 40 29.95 -9.84 23.84
CA ALA A 40 30.62 -8.72 24.52
C ALA A 40 31.30 -7.55 23.76
N GLY A 41 31.05 -6.32 24.22
CA GLY A 41 31.92 -5.15 24.01
C GLY A 41 31.48 -3.90 24.79
N CYS A 42 32.07 -3.67 25.96
CA CYS A 42 31.89 -2.48 26.80
C CYS A 42 32.60 -1.24 26.22
N GLY A 43 32.07 -0.06 26.56
CA GLY A 43 32.91 1.07 26.97
C GLY A 43 32.60 2.41 26.29
N GLY A 44 32.37 3.45 27.10
CA GLY A 44 32.52 4.83 26.64
C GLY A 44 31.61 5.86 27.30
N THR A 45 31.87 6.17 28.58
CA THR A 45 31.33 7.35 29.26
C THR A 45 32.03 8.61 28.75
N ALA A 46 31.30 9.62 28.27
CA ALA A 46 31.81 10.98 28.12
C ALA A 46 30.71 12.02 28.45
N ALA A 47 31.15 13.03 29.21
CA ALA A 47 30.37 14.01 29.95
C ALA A 47 29.75 15.14 29.07
N PRO A 48 28.89 16.03 29.63
CA PRO A 48 28.10 16.98 28.87
C PRO A 48 28.87 18.28 28.58
N ALA A 49 28.64 18.87 27.41
CA ALA A 49 29.08 20.22 27.08
C ALA A 49 27.88 21.14 26.77
N THR A 50 27.88 22.25 27.50
CA THR A 50 26.96 23.40 27.60
C THR A 50 26.75 24.12 26.25
N PRO A 51 25.60 24.82 26.03
CA PRO A 51 25.22 25.34 24.72
C PRO A 51 25.90 26.67 24.38
N ALA A 52 26.31 26.82 23.12
CA ALA A 52 26.73 28.10 22.54
C ALA A 52 25.60 28.65 21.65
N ALA A 53 25.08 29.82 22.03
CA ALA A 53 24.20 30.62 21.20
C ALA A 53 25.00 31.26 20.05
N ALA A 54 24.50 31.13 18.83
CA ALA A 54 24.94 31.93 17.69
C ALA A 54 23.70 32.42 16.93
N SER A 55 23.43 33.72 17.07
CA SER A 55 22.52 34.46 16.20
C SER A 55 23.17 34.60 14.82
N GLY A 56 22.56 33.99 13.81
CA GLY A 56 22.94 34.14 12.41
C GLY A 56 21.71 34.50 11.59
N THR A 57 21.60 35.78 11.25
CA THR A 57 20.67 36.28 10.24
C THR A 57 21.08 35.73 8.88
N SER A 58 20.26 34.87 8.29
CA SER A 58 20.41 34.46 6.89
C SER A 58 19.17 34.88 6.11
N ALA A 59 19.35 35.95 5.33
CA ALA A 59 18.50 36.24 4.18
C ALA A 59 18.60 35.08 3.19
N VAL A 60 17.47 34.63 2.63
CA VAL A 60 17.49 33.70 1.50
C VAL A 60 16.91 34.39 0.28
N SER A 61 17.79 34.50 -0.71
CA SER A 61 17.63 35.05 -2.03
C SER A 61 16.43 34.48 -2.78
N SER A 62 15.80 35.37 -3.54
CA SER A 62 14.86 35.02 -4.60
C SER A 62 15.58 34.44 -5.83
N ALA A 63 14.85 33.51 -6.48
CA ALA A 63 14.91 33.08 -7.88
C ALA A 63 16.06 32.17 -8.36
N THR A 64 15.68 30.94 -8.73
CA THR A 64 16.26 30.22 -9.88
C THR A 64 15.13 29.49 -10.62
N ALA A 65 15.12 29.65 -11.95
CA ALA A 65 14.24 28.97 -12.91
C ALA A 65 14.37 27.43 -12.83
N PRO A 66 13.39 26.64 -13.33
CA PRO A 66 13.40 25.19 -13.16
C PRO A 66 14.57 24.57 -13.91
N SER A 67 15.59 24.14 -13.15
CA SER A 67 16.60 23.21 -13.60
C SER A 67 15.91 21.97 -14.12
N SER A 68 16.34 21.44 -15.27
CA SER A 68 15.93 20.11 -15.72
C SER A 68 15.99 19.14 -14.54
N PRO A 69 14.97 18.28 -14.33
CA PRO A 69 14.99 17.33 -13.24
C PRO A 69 16.33 16.59 -13.26
N PRO A 70 17.04 16.46 -12.11
CA PRO A 70 18.18 15.54 -12.04
C PRO A 70 17.68 14.20 -12.57
N VAL A 71 18.50 13.49 -13.35
CA VAL A 71 18.12 12.30 -14.12
C VAL A 71 17.33 11.25 -13.30
N GLY A 72 17.44 11.27 -11.96
CA GLY A 72 16.60 10.50 -11.04
C GLY A 72 15.12 10.91 -10.92
N GLN A 73 14.76 12.19 -10.99
CA GLN A 73 13.37 12.63 -10.76
C GLN A 73 12.40 12.14 -11.85
N ALA A 74 12.86 12.09 -13.11
CA ALA A 74 12.07 11.53 -14.21
C ALA A 74 11.82 10.02 -14.01
N ALA A 75 12.84 9.29 -13.51
CA ALA A 75 12.69 7.88 -13.15
C ALA A 75 11.70 7.70 -11.99
N CYS A 76 11.75 8.58 -10.99
CA CYS A 76 10.83 8.59 -9.86
C CYS A 76 9.38 8.84 -10.28
N ASP A 77 9.13 9.79 -11.18
CA ASP A 77 7.79 10.04 -11.72
C ASP A 77 7.28 8.87 -12.59
N ALA A 78 8.17 8.23 -13.35
CA ALA A 78 7.85 7.01 -14.10
C ALA A 78 7.51 5.84 -13.15
N GLY A 79 8.26 5.68 -12.06
CA GLY A 79 7.99 4.70 -11.00
C GLY A 79 6.61 4.89 -10.37
N LEU A 80 6.21 6.13 -10.06
CA LEU A 80 4.86 6.43 -9.57
C LEU A 80 3.76 6.01 -10.55
N THR A 81 4.01 6.14 -11.85
CA THR A 81 3.08 5.70 -12.89
C THR A 81 2.96 4.17 -12.96
N VAL A 82 4.09 3.46 -12.79
CA VAL A 82 4.14 2.00 -12.67
C VAL A 82 3.33 1.55 -11.45
N THR A 83 3.58 2.12 -10.26
CA THR A 83 2.86 1.76 -9.02
C THR A 83 1.36 2.03 -9.13
N ALA A 84 0.95 3.20 -9.65
CA ALA A 84 -0.46 3.53 -9.84
C ALA A 84 -1.16 2.57 -10.82
N THR A 85 -0.46 2.15 -11.88
CA THR A 85 -1.01 1.18 -12.85
C THR A 85 -1.08 -0.23 -12.25
N ALA A 86 -0.08 -0.64 -11.46
CA ALA A 86 -0.05 -1.93 -10.79
C ALA A 86 -1.24 -2.13 -9.83
N LEU A 87 -1.66 -1.09 -9.11
CA LEU A 87 -2.84 -1.14 -8.23
C LEU A 87 -4.16 -1.39 -8.96
N SER A 88 -4.21 -1.16 -10.28
CA SER A 88 -5.39 -1.46 -11.11
C SER A 88 -5.41 -2.91 -11.61
N TYR A 89 -4.58 -3.79 -11.05
CA TYR A 89 -4.52 -5.21 -11.42
C TYR A 89 -5.87 -5.91 -11.18
N PRO A 90 -6.45 -6.57 -12.20
CA PRO A 90 -7.72 -7.28 -12.07
C PRO A 90 -7.67 -8.41 -11.04
N GLY A 91 -8.70 -8.54 -10.22
CA GLY A 91 -8.79 -9.61 -9.20
C GLY A 91 -8.01 -9.33 -7.90
N SER A 92 -7.46 -8.12 -7.72
CA SER A 92 -6.85 -7.67 -6.46
C SER A 92 -7.86 -7.22 -5.40
N GLY A 93 -9.16 -7.22 -5.72
CA GLY A 93 -10.24 -6.81 -4.82
C GLY A 93 -10.71 -7.92 -3.87
N PRO A 94 -11.55 -7.58 -2.87
CA PRO A 94 -12.08 -8.53 -1.88
C PRO A 94 -13.10 -9.53 -2.45
N LEU A 95 -13.48 -9.37 -3.72
CA LEU A 95 -14.38 -10.30 -4.40
C LEU A 95 -13.52 -11.38 -5.07
N ASP A 96 -13.70 -12.63 -4.64
CA ASP A 96 -13.05 -13.85 -5.18
C ASP A 96 -13.51 -14.18 -6.61
N THR A 97 -13.44 -13.22 -7.52
CA THR A 97 -13.65 -13.44 -8.94
C THR A 97 -12.28 -13.58 -9.59
N THR A 98 -11.95 -14.79 -10.03
CA THR A 98 -10.82 -15.00 -10.93
C THR A 98 -10.95 -14.04 -12.12
N PRO A 99 -9.97 -13.16 -12.36
CA PRO A 99 -10.06 -12.20 -13.46
C PRO A 99 -10.10 -12.93 -14.80
N SER A 100 -10.85 -12.40 -15.76
CA SER A 100 -10.86 -12.96 -17.11
C SER A 100 -9.50 -12.73 -17.79
N GLY A 101 -9.12 -13.62 -18.71
CA GLY A 101 -7.91 -13.44 -19.51
C GLY A 101 -7.90 -12.13 -20.32
N GLU A 102 -9.07 -11.67 -20.77
CA GLU A 102 -9.23 -10.37 -21.45
C GLU A 102 -8.93 -9.20 -20.51
N ALA A 103 -9.42 -9.22 -19.26
CA ALA A 103 -9.14 -8.18 -18.29
C ALA A 103 -7.65 -8.12 -17.95
N LEU A 104 -7.00 -9.28 -17.80
CA LEU A 104 -5.55 -9.40 -17.56
C LEU A 104 -4.74 -8.86 -18.74
N ALA A 105 -5.09 -9.23 -19.97
CA ALA A 105 -4.43 -8.73 -21.17
C ALA A 105 -4.58 -7.20 -21.30
N ALA A 106 -5.78 -6.66 -21.07
CA ALA A 106 -6.03 -5.23 -21.09
C ALA A 106 -5.25 -4.46 -20.01
N TRP A 107 -5.08 -5.04 -18.82
CA TRP A 107 -4.20 -4.46 -17.80
C TRP A 107 -2.74 -4.49 -18.23
N ALA A 108 -2.27 -5.61 -18.79
CA ALA A 108 -0.91 -5.76 -19.26
C ALA A 108 -0.56 -4.75 -20.37
N ASP A 109 -1.50 -4.47 -21.27
CA ASP A 109 -1.36 -3.45 -22.31
C ASP A 109 -1.21 -2.04 -21.72
N ARG A 110 -2.02 -1.70 -20.70
CA ARG A 110 -1.88 -0.41 -19.98
C ARG A 110 -0.55 -0.29 -19.26
N MET A 111 0.01 -1.39 -18.78
CA MET A 111 1.28 -1.44 -18.05
C MET A 111 2.51 -1.38 -18.97
N GLN A 112 2.36 -1.67 -20.27
CA GLN A 112 3.47 -1.71 -21.23
C GLN A 112 4.29 -0.42 -21.26
N ALA A 113 3.64 0.71 -21.53
CA ALA A 113 4.31 1.99 -21.69
C ALA A 113 4.89 2.52 -20.36
N PRO A 114 4.16 2.49 -19.22
CA PRO A 114 4.72 2.84 -17.91
C PRO A 114 6.01 2.07 -17.58
N LEU A 115 6.00 0.74 -17.75
CA LEU A 115 7.14 -0.08 -17.36
C LEU A 115 8.35 0.12 -18.30
N ALA A 116 8.11 0.24 -19.61
CA ALA A 116 9.18 0.56 -20.57
C ALA A 116 9.78 1.95 -20.33
N GLY A 117 8.94 2.95 -20.02
CA GLY A 117 9.38 4.29 -19.65
C GLY A 117 10.21 4.30 -18.38
N PHE A 118 9.77 3.58 -17.35
CA PHE A 118 10.53 3.43 -16.11
C PHE A 118 11.87 2.73 -16.36
N ARG A 119 11.89 1.62 -17.12
CA ARG A 119 13.11 0.87 -17.47
C ARG A 119 14.18 1.72 -18.17
N ALA A 120 13.76 2.67 -19.01
CA ALA A 120 14.64 3.55 -19.76
C ALA A 120 15.28 4.66 -18.91
N LEU A 121 14.65 5.01 -17.78
CA LEU A 121 15.07 6.12 -16.91
C LEU A 121 15.70 5.63 -15.60
N ALA A 122 15.32 4.44 -15.13
CA ALA A 122 15.81 3.87 -13.89
C ALA A 122 17.32 3.58 -13.95
N PRO A 123 18.02 3.62 -12.79
CA PRO A 123 19.41 3.20 -12.71
C PRO A 123 19.62 1.78 -13.22
N ALA A 124 20.81 1.51 -13.78
CA ALA A 124 21.11 0.22 -14.39
C ALA A 124 21.01 -0.95 -13.39
N GLU A 125 21.26 -0.68 -12.12
CA GLU A 125 21.19 -1.65 -11.02
C GLU A 125 19.77 -2.20 -10.82
N LEU A 126 18.71 -1.42 -11.10
CA LEU A 126 17.32 -1.87 -11.06
C LEU A 126 16.88 -2.64 -12.31
N GLY A 127 17.72 -2.69 -13.36
CA GLY A 127 17.38 -3.32 -14.63
C GLY A 127 16.82 -4.75 -14.48
N PRO A 128 17.51 -5.66 -13.76
CA PRO A 128 17.04 -7.02 -13.55
C PRO A 128 15.67 -7.13 -12.85
N ASP A 129 15.41 -6.26 -11.87
CA ASP A 129 14.13 -6.24 -11.14
C ASP A 129 13.00 -5.76 -12.05
N ILE A 130 13.23 -4.69 -12.81
CA ILE A 130 12.24 -4.17 -13.77
C ILE A 130 11.98 -5.18 -14.89
N ASP A 131 13.01 -5.90 -15.35
CA ASP A 131 12.88 -6.95 -16.36
C ASP A 131 12.06 -8.14 -15.81
N THR A 132 12.16 -8.44 -14.51
CA THR A 132 11.30 -9.43 -13.83
C THR A 132 9.85 -8.98 -13.80
N LEU A 133 9.58 -7.72 -13.44
CA LEU A 133 8.23 -7.15 -13.51
C LEU A 133 7.68 -7.17 -14.94
N ALA A 134 8.55 -6.98 -15.94
CA ALA A 134 8.15 -7.01 -17.34
C ALA A 134 7.79 -8.43 -17.80
N ALA A 135 8.51 -9.45 -17.32
CA ALA A 135 8.16 -10.85 -17.58
C ALA A 135 6.81 -11.22 -16.96
N ALA A 136 6.54 -10.81 -15.72
CA ALA A 136 5.25 -10.99 -15.07
C ALA A 136 4.12 -10.31 -15.88
N ARG A 137 4.35 -9.08 -16.35
CA ARG A 137 3.40 -8.40 -17.27
C ARG A 137 3.14 -9.22 -18.52
N GLN A 138 4.15 -9.84 -19.14
CA GLN A 138 3.97 -10.66 -20.35
C GLN A 138 3.11 -11.90 -20.08
N GLN A 139 3.17 -12.50 -18.88
CA GLN A 139 2.26 -13.58 -18.50
C GLN A 139 0.81 -13.09 -18.51
N ALA A 140 0.53 -11.92 -17.92
CA ALA A 140 -0.79 -11.30 -17.93
C ALA A 140 -1.26 -10.91 -19.35
N ALA A 141 -0.34 -10.50 -20.23
CA ALA A 141 -0.65 -10.26 -21.65
C ALA A 141 -1.13 -11.54 -22.36
N GLY A 142 -0.65 -12.72 -21.94
CA GLY A 142 -1.15 -14.03 -22.35
C GLY A 142 -2.45 -14.46 -21.67
N GLY A 143 -3.09 -13.58 -20.89
CA GLY A 143 -4.31 -13.86 -20.14
C GLY A 143 -4.11 -14.75 -18.91
N GLN A 144 -2.88 -14.91 -18.43
CA GLN A 144 -2.56 -15.71 -17.24
C GLN A 144 -2.49 -14.82 -16.00
N PRO A 145 -3.10 -15.20 -14.86
CA PRO A 145 -2.93 -14.48 -13.62
C PRO A 145 -1.46 -14.44 -13.18
N LEU A 146 -1.04 -13.33 -12.56
CA LEU A 146 0.25 -13.25 -11.91
C LEU A 146 0.30 -14.21 -10.70
N ASP A 147 1.42 -14.92 -10.55
CA ASP A 147 1.72 -15.64 -9.32
C ASP A 147 2.27 -14.67 -8.29
N LEU A 148 1.39 -14.09 -7.47
CA LEU A 148 1.80 -13.16 -6.40
C LEU A 148 2.57 -13.86 -5.26
N SER A 149 2.65 -15.20 -5.28
CA SER A 149 3.49 -15.97 -4.36
C SER A 149 4.89 -16.25 -4.91
N ASP A 150 5.17 -15.85 -6.16
CA ASP A 150 6.51 -15.96 -6.74
C ASP A 150 7.50 -15.06 -5.98
N PRO A 151 8.51 -15.63 -5.30
CA PRO A 151 9.48 -14.86 -4.54
C PRO A 151 10.31 -13.91 -5.43
N ALA A 152 10.50 -14.23 -6.71
CA ALA A 152 11.24 -13.36 -7.63
C ALA A 152 10.42 -12.09 -7.94
N LEU A 153 9.12 -12.23 -8.17
CA LEU A 153 8.22 -11.09 -8.38
C LEU A 153 8.14 -10.20 -7.13
N GLY A 154 7.98 -10.80 -5.95
CA GLY A 154 7.96 -10.09 -4.68
C GLY A 154 9.26 -9.33 -4.39
N ALA A 155 10.41 -9.98 -4.61
CA ALA A 155 11.73 -9.37 -4.43
C ALA A 155 11.95 -8.19 -5.40
N ALA A 156 11.59 -8.36 -6.68
CA ALA A 156 11.70 -7.31 -7.69
C ALA A 156 10.82 -6.08 -7.36
N SER A 157 9.57 -6.30 -6.94
CA SER A 157 8.70 -5.20 -6.49
C SER A 157 9.31 -4.48 -5.28
N THR A 158 9.78 -5.25 -4.29
CA THR A 158 10.40 -4.71 -3.07
C THR A 158 11.64 -3.89 -3.39
N ALA A 159 12.49 -4.34 -4.33
CA ALA A 159 13.69 -3.61 -4.75
C ALA A 159 13.35 -2.26 -5.41
N VAL A 160 12.31 -2.23 -6.25
CA VAL A 160 11.81 -1.00 -6.87
C VAL A 160 11.24 -0.05 -5.81
N ASP A 161 10.38 -0.54 -4.92
CA ASP A 161 9.79 0.28 -3.85
C ASP A 161 10.86 0.80 -2.88
N GLN A 162 11.88 0.00 -2.57
CA GLN A 162 13.04 0.38 -1.78
C GLN A 162 13.82 1.51 -2.43
N TRP A 163 14.13 1.37 -3.71
CA TRP A 163 14.84 2.40 -4.45
C TRP A 163 14.04 3.70 -4.50
N MET A 164 12.72 3.62 -4.73
CA MET A 164 11.87 4.82 -4.70
C MET A 164 11.92 5.50 -3.33
N TRP A 165 11.86 4.73 -2.25
CA TRP A 165 11.97 5.23 -0.88
C TRP A 165 13.31 5.94 -0.59
N ASP A 166 14.43 5.40 -1.09
CA ASP A 166 15.77 5.91 -0.80
C ASP A 166 16.22 7.04 -1.74
N ALA A 167 15.90 6.95 -3.03
CA ALA A 167 16.47 7.80 -4.06
C ALA A 167 15.58 8.99 -4.47
N CYS A 168 14.26 8.87 -4.34
CA CYS A 168 13.35 9.86 -4.92
C CYS A 168 13.11 11.10 -4.06
N GLY A 169 13.56 11.10 -2.79
CA GLY A 169 13.45 12.26 -1.90
C GLY A 169 12.00 12.69 -1.61
N PHE A 170 11.02 11.81 -1.84
CA PHE A 170 9.63 12.09 -1.55
C PHE A 170 9.42 12.28 -0.05
N PRO A 171 8.49 13.16 0.39
CA PRO A 171 8.00 13.18 1.76
C PRO A 171 7.64 11.78 2.24
N ARG A 172 8.13 11.43 3.44
CA ARG A 172 7.98 10.09 4.01
C ARG A 172 6.85 10.06 5.03
N LEU A 173 6.01 9.04 4.92
CA LEU A 173 5.01 8.66 5.91
C LEU A 173 5.44 7.29 6.48
N ALA A 174 5.67 7.22 7.78
CA ALA A 174 5.99 5.95 8.46
C ALA A 174 4.81 5.54 9.32
N ALA A 175 4.07 4.52 8.89
CA ALA A 175 2.92 3.99 9.59
C ALA A 175 3.29 2.69 10.30
N THR A 176 2.91 2.57 11.56
CA THR A 176 3.16 1.38 12.38
C THR A 176 1.82 0.83 12.86
N ASN A 177 1.56 -0.44 12.57
CA ASN A 177 0.42 -1.16 13.12
C ASN A 177 0.80 -1.82 14.44
N SER A 178 0.01 -1.57 15.48
CA SER A 178 0.17 -2.15 16.82
C SER A 178 -1.13 -2.80 17.29
N PRO A 179 -1.15 -3.53 18.42
CA PRO A 179 -2.39 -4.10 18.96
C PRO A 179 -3.48 -3.07 19.30
N THR A 180 -3.15 -1.78 19.41
CA THR A 180 -4.10 -0.72 19.79
C THR A 180 -4.49 0.21 18.64
N GLY A 181 -3.88 0.09 17.46
CA GLY A 181 -4.22 0.91 16.31
C GLY A 181 -3.07 1.18 15.33
N LEU A 182 -3.30 2.14 14.43
CA LEU A 182 -2.30 2.69 13.52
C LEU A 182 -1.66 3.94 14.12
N ALA A 183 -0.33 3.96 14.19
CA ALA A 183 0.46 5.10 14.62
C ALA A 183 1.26 5.69 13.44
N GLY A 184 1.75 6.93 13.61
CA GLY A 184 2.61 7.60 12.62
C GLY A 184 1.87 8.21 11.42
N VAL A 185 0.53 8.18 11.42
CA VAL A 185 -0.32 8.79 10.39
C VAL A 185 -0.80 10.17 10.87
N PRO A 186 -0.34 11.28 10.27
CA PRO A 186 -0.77 12.63 10.64
C PRO A 186 -2.17 12.93 10.09
N ASP A 187 -2.88 13.87 10.72
CA ASP A 187 -4.22 14.28 10.26
C ASP A 187 -4.21 14.97 8.89
N THR A 188 -3.07 15.57 8.50
CA THR A 188 -2.91 16.32 7.24
C THR A 188 -1.61 15.97 6.53
N LEU A 189 -1.67 15.87 5.19
CA LEU A 189 -0.51 15.73 4.32
C LEU A 189 -0.56 16.76 3.16
N PRO A 190 0.58 17.22 2.65
CA PRO A 190 0.59 18.05 1.45
C PRO A 190 0.23 17.23 0.20
N PRO A 191 -0.38 17.83 -0.84
CA PRO A 191 -0.53 17.18 -2.13
C PRO A 191 0.83 16.96 -2.80
N GLY A 192 0.93 15.92 -3.63
CA GLY A 192 2.17 15.57 -4.33
C GLY A 192 2.63 14.13 -4.09
N PRO A 193 3.84 13.77 -4.56
CA PRO A 193 4.38 12.43 -4.37
C PRO A 193 4.73 12.20 -2.90
N ILE A 194 4.48 11.00 -2.40
CA ILE A 194 4.90 10.54 -1.07
C ILE A 194 5.44 9.12 -1.16
N SER A 195 6.31 8.76 -0.21
CA SER A 195 6.68 7.37 0.06
C SER A 195 6.16 6.96 1.42
N VAL A 196 5.57 5.77 1.50
CA VAL A 196 4.99 5.21 2.72
C VAL A 196 5.79 3.98 3.12
N SER A 197 6.17 3.91 4.39
CA SER A 197 6.65 2.67 5.00
C SER A 197 5.59 2.15 5.96
N PHE A 198 5.39 0.83 5.96
CA PHE A 198 4.43 0.16 6.82
C PHE A 198 5.06 -1.03 7.54
N GLU A 199 4.96 -1.05 8.86
CA GLU A 199 5.49 -2.15 9.68
C GLU A 199 4.47 -2.60 10.74
N ASN A 200 4.63 -3.85 11.19
CA ASN A 200 3.90 -4.38 12.34
C ASN A 200 4.80 -4.35 13.58
N ALA A 201 4.41 -3.64 14.63
CA ALA A 201 5.10 -3.61 15.92
C ALA A 201 4.41 -4.54 16.93
N ASP A 202 5.20 -5.15 17.83
CA ASP A 202 4.79 -5.87 19.04
C ASP A 202 3.41 -6.55 18.99
N GLY A 203 3.30 -7.66 18.25
CA GLY A 203 2.06 -8.43 18.15
C GLY A 203 1.00 -7.82 17.22
N GLY A 204 1.32 -6.75 16.49
CA GLY A 204 0.52 -6.26 15.37
C GLY A 204 0.41 -7.30 14.26
N THR A 205 -0.79 -7.44 13.69
CA THR A 205 -1.11 -8.43 12.65
C THR A 205 -1.71 -7.79 11.40
N GLY A 206 -1.27 -6.57 11.09
CA GLY A 206 -1.73 -5.81 9.93
C GLY A 206 -1.26 -6.49 8.66
N PHE A 207 -2.21 -6.91 7.83
CA PHE A 207 -1.92 -7.63 6.58
C PHE A 207 -1.28 -6.71 5.55
N VAL A 208 -1.88 -5.53 5.38
CA VAL A 208 -1.50 -4.52 4.38
C VAL A 208 -1.89 -3.14 4.93
N LEU A 209 -1.20 -2.10 4.53
CA LEU A 209 -1.66 -0.72 4.67
C LEU A 209 -2.22 -0.24 3.34
N LEU A 210 -3.48 0.16 3.34
CA LEU A 210 -4.16 0.77 2.21
C LEU A 210 -4.31 2.27 2.44
N LEU A 211 -3.97 3.06 1.44
CA LEU A 211 -4.35 4.47 1.37
C LEU A 211 -5.37 4.61 0.24
N ALA A 212 -6.58 5.04 0.58
CA ALA A 212 -7.69 5.13 -0.36
C ALA A 212 -8.25 6.56 -0.38
N ARG A 213 -8.32 7.15 -1.58
CA ARG A 213 -8.97 8.46 -1.79
C ARG A 213 -10.47 8.28 -1.71
N VAL A 214 -11.10 8.89 -0.72
CA VAL A 214 -12.56 8.86 -0.55
C VAL A 214 -13.19 9.68 -1.67
N HIS A 215 -14.28 9.18 -2.26
CA HIS A 215 -15.03 9.92 -3.28
C HIS A 215 -15.66 11.18 -2.68
N ASP A 216 -15.71 12.27 -3.46
CA ASP A 216 -16.07 13.60 -2.94
C ASP A 216 -17.52 13.67 -2.42
N ASP A 217 -18.41 12.80 -2.91
CA ASP A 217 -19.81 12.67 -2.53
C ASP A 217 -20.06 11.70 -1.36
N VAL A 218 -19.01 11.06 -0.84
CA VAL A 218 -19.09 10.06 0.21
C VAL A 218 -18.68 10.63 1.57
N THR A 219 -19.54 10.39 2.57
CA THR A 219 -19.19 10.61 3.98
C THR A 219 -18.76 9.30 4.61
N LEU A 220 -17.45 9.06 4.63
CA LEU A 220 -16.83 7.94 5.31
C LEU A 220 -16.38 8.33 6.72
N THR A 221 -16.68 7.50 7.73
CA THR A 221 -16.19 7.67 9.11
C THR A 221 -15.21 6.56 9.50
N VAL A 222 -14.34 6.84 10.47
CA VAL A 222 -13.41 5.83 11.01
C VAL A 222 -14.16 4.68 11.67
N ASP A 223 -15.22 4.98 12.42
CA ASP A 223 -16.04 3.95 13.10
C ASP A 223 -16.70 2.99 12.10
N ASP A 224 -17.16 3.49 10.96
CA ASP A 224 -17.75 2.64 9.92
C ASP A 224 -16.71 1.72 9.26
N LEU A 225 -15.47 2.19 9.08
CA LEU A 225 -14.36 1.39 8.58
C LEU A 225 -13.96 0.30 9.58
N ILE A 226 -13.76 0.65 10.85
CA ILE A 226 -13.38 -0.30 11.91
C ILE A 226 -14.46 -1.36 12.11
N ALA A 227 -15.73 -0.95 12.09
CA ALA A 227 -16.87 -1.87 12.22
C ALA A 227 -17.23 -2.59 10.91
N ASN A 228 -16.45 -2.40 9.83
CA ASN A 228 -16.65 -3.00 8.51
C ASN A 228 -18.10 -2.82 7.97
N ARG A 229 -18.69 -1.64 8.21
CA ARG A 229 -20.06 -1.31 7.78
C ARG A 229 -20.13 -0.74 6.36
N VAL A 230 -18.97 -0.48 5.77
CA VAL A 230 -18.81 0.19 4.47
C VAL A 230 -17.83 -0.62 3.63
N ASP A 231 -18.18 -0.81 2.37
CA ASP A 231 -17.27 -1.40 1.39
C ASP A 231 -16.33 -0.32 0.86
N LEU A 232 -15.08 -0.32 1.33
CA LEU A 232 -14.08 0.67 0.95
C LEU A 232 -13.88 0.74 -0.58
N ALA A 233 -14.01 -0.39 -1.30
CA ALA A 233 -13.82 -0.43 -2.75
C ALA A 233 -14.93 0.30 -3.51
N THR A 234 -16.10 0.50 -2.89
CA THR A 234 -17.23 1.26 -3.48
C THR A 234 -17.22 2.73 -3.10
N GLN A 235 -16.58 3.08 -2.00
CA GLN A 235 -16.61 4.41 -1.38
C GLN A 235 -15.32 5.22 -1.63
N ALA A 236 -14.27 4.55 -2.08
CA ALA A 236 -12.95 5.12 -2.24
C ALA A 236 -12.18 4.41 -3.36
N THR A 237 -11.13 5.07 -3.85
CA THR A 237 -10.17 4.50 -4.78
C THR A 237 -8.86 4.23 -4.05
N ILE A 238 -8.42 2.98 -4.00
CA ILE A 238 -7.11 2.62 -3.44
C ILE A 238 -6.02 3.22 -4.33
N VAL A 239 -5.16 4.05 -3.76
CA VAL A 239 -4.06 4.72 -4.46
C VAL A 239 -2.68 4.25 -4.02
N MET A 240 -2.60 3.45 -2.95
CA MET A 240 -1.38 2.82 -2.46
C MET A 240 -1.74 1.59 -1.61
N ALA A 241 -0.92 0.55 -1.74
CA ALA A 241 -0.93 -0.62 -0.88
C ALA A 241 0.53 -0.95 -0.48
N ALA A 242 0.76 -1.24 0.80
CA ALA A 242 2.06 -1.66 1.31
C ALA A 242 1.87 -2.87 2.24
N SER A 243 2.33 -4.05 1.81
CA SER A 243 2.19 -5.32 2.55
C SER A 243 3.54 -5.75 3.13
N PRO A 244 3.67 -5.93 4.45
CA PRO A 244 4.93 -6.37 5.05
C PRO A 244 5.36 -7.73 4.48
N GLY A 245 6.66 -7.88 4.25
CA GLY A 245 7.24 -9.14 3.80
C GLY A 245 7.23 -10.21 4.90
N PRO A 246 7.40 -11.49 4.55
CA PRO A 246 7.48 -12.58 5.52
C PRO A 246 8.73 -12.51 6.41
N ASP A 247 9.72 -11.71 6.01
CA ASP A 247 10.96 -11.44 6.76
C ASP A 247 10.78 -10.38 7.86
N GLY A 248 9.58 -9.81 7.98
CA GLY A 248 9.26 -8.79 8.98
C GLY A 248 9.83 -7.41 8.66
N GLN A 249 10.41 -7.21 7.47
CA GLN A 249 10.87 -5.89 7.05
C GLN A 249 9.67 -4.96 6.78
N PRO A 250 9.81 -3.65 7.06
CA PRO A 250 8.79 -2.69 6.69
C PRO A 250 8.50 -2.73 5.19
N ALA A 251 7.22 -2.85 4.84
CA ALA A 251 6.78 -2.66 3.47
C ALA A 251 7.02 -1.22 3.05
N ARG A 252 7.32 -1.00 1.78
CA ARG A 252 7.45 0.34 1.20
C ARG A 252 6.57 0.41 -0.04
N SER A 253 6.00 1.58 -0.29
CA SER A 253 5.31 1.89 -1.53
C SER A 253 5.28 3.41 -1.72
N SER A 254 5.12 3.87 -2.95
CA SER A 254 5.06 5.30 -3.26
C SER A 254 3.85 5.64 -4.12
N THR A 255 3.25 6.80 -3.90
CA THR A 255 2.09 7.26 -4.66
C THR A 255 2.06 8.78 -4.80
N ARG A 256 1.16 9.30 -5.63
CA ARG A 256 0.89 10.73 -5.77
C ARG A 256 -0.46 11.08 -5.17
N LEU A 257 -0.45 11.95 -4.17
CA LEU A 257 -1.65 12.49 -3.55
C LEU A 257 -2.16 13.70 -4.30
N THR A 258 -3.48 13.75 -4.42
CA THR A 258 -4.24 14.91 -4.90
C THR A 258 -5.03 15.49 -3.72
N PRO A 259 -5.37 16.78 -3.71
CA PRO A 259 -6.20 17.34 -2.65
C PRO A 259 -7.50 16.55 -2.43
N GLY A 260 -7.89 16.32 -1.17
CA GLY A 260 -9.08 15.56 -0.82
C GLY A 260 -8.99 14.80 0.50
N ARG A 261 -9.98 13.95 0.78
CA ARG A 261 -10.04 13.10 1.97
C ARG A 261 -9.53 11.69 1.66
N TYR A 262 -8.78 11.11 2.57
CA TYR A 262 -8.22 9.77 2.40
C TYR A 262 -8.49 8.90 3.63
N ALA A 263 -8.89 7.66 3.41
CA ALA A 263 -8.89 6.62 4.42
C ALA A 263 -7.53 5.92 4.44
N VAL A 264 -6.98 5.73 5.63
CA VAL A 264 -5.80 4.90 5.87
C VAL A 264 -6.27 3.68 6.64
N VAL A 265 -6.17 2.50 6.05
CA VAL A 265 -6.80 1.28 6.57
C VAL A 265 -5.80 0.14 6.59
N SER A 266 -5.77 -0.62 7.69
CA SER A 266 -5.02 -1.86 7.80
C SER A 266 -5.91 -3.00 8.33
N PRO A 267 -6.31 -3.95 7.47
CA PRO A 267 -6.99 -5.17 7.89
C PRO A 267 -6.09 -6.00 8.82
N GLN A 268 -6.66 -6.53 9.91
CA GLN A 268 -5.95 -7.35 10.89
C GLN A 268 -6.18 -8.84 10.61
N GLY A 269 -5.10 -9.63 10.53
CA GLY A 269 -5.14 -11.06 10.21
C GLY A 269 -4.63 -11.37 8.81
N ALA A 270 -5.26 -12.34 8.13
CA ALA A 270 -4.90 -12.74 6.77
C ALA A 270 -6.14 -13.14 5.97
N PRO A 271 -6.15 -12.96 4.64
CA PRO A 271 -7.24 -13.44 3.79
C PRO A 271 -7.53 -14.95 3.99
N PRO A 272 -8.77 -15.40 3.78
CA PRO A 272 -9.94 -14.59 3.40
C PRO A 272 -10.64 -13.91 4.59
N GLU A 273 -10.22 -14.19 5.83
CA GLU A 273 -10.92 -13.75 7.05
C GLU A 273 -10.08 -12.75 7.85
N PHE A 274 -10.49 -11.48 7.86
CA PHE A 274 -9.90 -10.46 8.73
C PHE A 274 -10.65 -10.38 10.05
N ALA A 275 -9.90 -10.27 11.16
CA ALA A 275 -10.46 -10.16 12.51
C ALA A 275 -10.98 -8.76 12.84
N GLY A 276 -10.61 -7.76 12.04
CA GLY A 276 -10.99 -6.37 12.20
C GLY A 276 -10.12 -5.46 11.34
N TYR A 277 -10.25 -4.15 11.55
CA TYR A 277 -9.50 -3.13 10.84
C TYR A 277 -8.99 -2.09 11.83
N HIS A 278 -7.76 -1.62 11.62
CA HIS A 278 -7.34 -0.32 12.13
C HIS A 278 -7.52 0.70 11.02
N ALA A 279 -8.08 1.86 11.36
CA ALA A 279 -8.32 2.90 10.38
C ALA A 279 -8.15 4.31 10.97
N THR A 280 -7.78 5.24 10.11
CA THR A 280 -7.88 6.68 10.35
C THR A 280 -8.25 7.40 9.05
N VAL A 281 -8.64 8.67 9.14
CA VAL A 281 -8.93 9.51 7.98
C VAL A 281 -8.03 10.74 8.03
N ILE A 282 -7.41 11.05 6.90
CA ILE A 282 -6.52 12.20 6.74
C ILE A 282 -7.05 13.15 5.67
N THR A 283 -6.58 14.39 5.71
CA THR A 283 -6.85 15.40 4.69
C THR A 283 -5.58 15.71 3.91
N VAL A 284 -5.70 15.79 2.58
CA VAL A 284 -4.64 16.30 1.70
C VAL A 284 -4.99 17.71 1.28
N ALA A 285 -4.19 18.70 1.72
CA ALA A 285 -4.42 20.13 1.50
C ALA A 285 -3.10 20.91 1.35
#